data_AF-A0A662MKI3-F1
#
_entry.id   AF-A0A662MKI3-F1
#
_cell.length_a   1.000
_cell.length_b   1.000
_cell.length_c   1.000
_cell.angle_alpha   90.00
_cell.angle_beta   90.00
_cell.angle_gamma   90.00
#
_symmetry.space_group_name_H-M   'P 1'
#
loop_
_entity.id
_entity.type
_entity.pdbx_description
1 polymer ?
#
loop_
_entity_poly.entity_id
_entity_poly.type
_entity_poly.pdbx_seq_one_letter_code
_entity_poly.pdbx_strand_id
1 'polypeptide(L)' 'MTLQTVRAIYKDKQLIFADRNLVPENGAEVVITFINTLGPEIMLEADPIRELRGRGKGEKLVERLLQSRREDQKPLPG' A
#
# COMPACT_ATOMS: atom_id res chain seq x y z
N MET A 1 -28.84 9.90 19.59
CA MET A 1 -28.01 9.66 18.40
C MET A 1 -27.69 8.18 18.35
N THR A 2 -28.08 7.50 17.28
CA THR A 2 -27.82 6.06 17.09
C THR A 2 -26.78 5.91 15.99
N LEU A 3 -25.65 5.29 16.30
CA LEU A 3 -24.63 4.97 15.32
C LEU A 3 -25.10 3.74 14.52
N GLN A 4 -25.15 3.87 13.20
CA GLN A 4 -25.50 2.76 12.31
C GLN A 4 -24.35 2.48 11.36
N THR A 5 -23.93 1.22 11.29
CA THR A 5 -22.89 0.76 10.37
C THR A 5 -23.55 0.12 9.17
N VAL A 6 -23.19 0.57 7.98
CA VAL A 6 -23.77 0.10 6.71
C VAL A 6 -22.65 -0.37 5.79
N ARG A 7 -22.92 -1.41 5.00
CA ARG A 7 -21.94 -1.93 4.04
C ARG A 7 -22.15 -1.26 2.69
N ALA A 8 -21.06 -0.72 2.15
CA ALA A 8 -21.03 -0.13 0.81
C ALA A 8 -19.80 -0.59 0.04
N ILE A 9 -19.89 -0.53 -1.29
CA ILE A 9 -18.79 -0.75 -2.22
C ILE A 9 -18.33 0.61 -2.73
N TYR A 10 -17.06 0.93 -2.57
CA TYR A 10 -16.47 2.13 -3.17
C TYR A 10 -16.07 1.86 -4.62
N LYS A 11 -16.70 2.54 -5.58
CA LYS A 11 -16.43 2.39 -7.01
C LYS A 11 -16.66 3.74 -7.71
N ASP A 12 -15.77 4.12 -8.64
CA ASP A 12 -15.90 5.34 -9.45
C ASP A 12 -16.12 6.62 -8.61
N LYS A 13 -15.44 6.70 -7.46
CA LYS A 13 -15.56 7.76 -6.46
C LYS A 13 -16.94 7.86 -5.79
N GLN A 14 -17.76 6.81 -5.87
CA GLN A 14 -19.08 6.72 -5.27
C GLN A 14 -19.17 5.54 -4.28
N LEU A 15 -20.01 5.69 -3.26
CA LEU A 15 -20.38 4.61 -2.34
C LEU A 15 -21.68 3.97 -2.82
N ILE A 16 -21.61 2.69 -3.18
CA ILE A 16 -22.75 1.89 -3.59
C ILE A 16 -23.18 1.07 -2.38
N PHE A 17 -24.25 1.51 -1.71
CA PHE A 17 -24.79 0.83 -0.53
C PHE A 17 -25.47 -0.49 -0.93
N ALA A 18 -25.19 -1.56 -0.18
CA ALA A 18 -25.78 -2.87 -0.44
C ALA A 18 -27.30 -2.87 -0.16
N ASP A 19 -27.72 -2.08 0.83
CA ASP A 19 -29.13 -1.84 1.14
C ASP A 19 -29.47 -0.37 0.87
N ARG A 20 -30.47 -0.15 0.02
CA ARG A 20 -30.92 1.19 -0.38
C ARG A 20 -31.67 1.92 0.72
N ASN A 21 -32.22 1.20 1.70
CA ASN A 21 -32.92 1.80 2.84
C ASN A 21 -31.95 2.34 3.89
N LEU A 22 -30.67 2.01 3.76
CA LEU A 22 -29.60 2.39 4.68
C LEU A 22 -28.72 3.49 4.12
N VAL A 23 -29.14 4.12 3.02
CA VAL A 23 -28.45 5.28 2.44
C VAL A 23 -28.69 6.49 3.36
N PRO A 24 -27.62 7.16 3.82
CA PRO A 24 -27.76 8.37 4.62
C PRO A 24 -28.52 9.46 3.87
N GLU A 25 -29.27 10.27 4.62
CA GLU A 25 -29.96 11.43 4.06
C GLU A 25 -28.96 12.46 3.52
N ASN A 26 -29.40 13.26 2.55
CA ASN A 26 -28.55 14.27 1.95
C ASN A 26 -28.14 15.32 2.99
N GLY A 27 -26.83 15.59 3.11
CA GLY A 27 -26.27 16.47 4.13
C GLY A 27 -25.98 15.81 5.48
N ALA A 28 -26.22 14.51 5.65
CA ALA A 28 -25.82 13.78 6.85
C ALA A 28 -24.29 13.66 6.95
N GLU A 29 -23.76 13.87 8.15
CA GLU A 29 -22.35 13.60 8.46
C GLU A 29 -22.13 12.09 8.55
N VAL A 30 -21.12 11.59 7.81
CA VAL A 30 -20.81 10.16 7.74
C VAL A 30 -19.34 9.91 8.04
N VAL A 31 -19.05 8.85 8.80
CA VAL A 31 -17.68 8.37 9.06
C VAL A 31 -17.44 7.15 8.18
N ILE A 32 -16.40 7.20 7.33
CA ILE A 32 -16.04 6.11 6.43
C ILE A 32 -14.83 5.36 7.00
N THR A 33 -15.03 4.08 7.32
CA THR A 33 -13.95 3.17 7.67
C THR A 33 -13.72 2.23 6.49
N PHE A 34 -12.50 2.20 5.96
CA PHE A 34 -12.12 1.30 4.87
C PHE A 34 -10.89 0.48 5.26
N ILE A 35 -10.81 -0.73 4.74
CA ILE A 35 -9.61 -1.57 4.87
C ILE A 35 -8.66 -1.12 3.76
N ASN A 36 -7.53 -0.53 4.15
CA ASN A 36 -6.47 -0.26 3.20
C ASN A 36 -5.76 -1.59 2.88
N THR A 37 -5.97 -2.11 1.67
CA THR A 37 -5.27 -3.31 1.18
C THR A 37 -3.89 -3.00 0.61
N LEU A 38 -3.56 -1.71 0.44
CA LEU A 38 -2.18 -1.29 0.49
C LEU A 38 -1.80 -1.41 1.95
N GLY A 39 -0.95 -2.37 2.31
CA GLY A 39 -0.37 -2.41 3.65
C GLY A 39 0.33 -1.08 3.97
N PRO A 40 0.93 -0.95 5.16
CA PRO A 40 1.82 0.18 5.46
C PRO A 40 3.00 0.37 4.46
N GLU A 41 3.18 -0.52 3.48
CA GLU A 41 4.13 -0.40 2.37
C GLU A 41 3.57 0.45 1.23
N ILE A 42 3.64 1.77 1.35
CA ILE A 42 4.64 2.55 0.59
C ILE A 42 4.98 3.79 1.46
N MET A 43 5.45 3.58 2.69
CA MET A 43 6.65 4.33 3.01
C MET A 43 7.66 3.85 1.95
N LEU A 44 8.08 4.74 1.07
CA LEU A 44 9.35 4.60 0.38
C LEU A 44 10.39 4.49 1.50
N GLU A 45 10.53 3.30 2.08
CA GLU A 45 11.71 2.91 2.83
C GLU A 45 12.83 3.17 1.84
N ALA A 46 13.56 4.26 2.09
CA ALA A 46 14.76 4.54 1.38
C ALA A 46 15.58 3.26 1.46
N ASP A 47 15.74 2.58 0.31
CA ASP A 47 16.36 1.28 0.20
C ASP A 47 17.68 1.38 0.99
N PRO A 48 17.80 0.75 2.17
CA PRO A 48 18.91 1.04 3.08
C PRO A 48 20.25 0.75 2.41
N ILE A 49 20.23 -0.18 1.45
CA ILE A 49 21.33 -0.54 0.57
C ILE A 49 21.70 0.61 -0.37
N ARG A 50 20.72 1.36 -0.90
CA ARG A 50 20.96 2.59 -1.67
C ARG A 50 21.45 3.74 -0.78
N GLU A 51 20.95 3.88 0.44
CA GLU A 51 21.41 4.92 1.37
C GLU A 51 22.85 4.70 1.88
N LEU A 52 23.30 3.44 1.92
CA LEU A 52 24.66 3.06 2.27
C LEU A 52 25.65 3.14 1.09
N ARG A 53 25.16 3.33 -0.15
CA ARG A 53 26.01 3.50 -1.34
C ARG A 53 26.72 4.86 -1.26
N GLY A 54 28.04 4.88 -1.44
CA GLY A 54 28.86 6.09 -1.29
C GLY A 54 29.24 6.47 0.15
N ARG A 55 28.81 5.72 1.18
CA ARG A 55 29.21 5.94 2.59
C ARG A 55 30.28 4.93 3.04
N GLY A 56 31.48 5.06 2.48
CA GLY A 56 32.69 4.42 3.00
C GLY A 56 32.70 2.88 2.99
N LYS A 57 33.37 2.24 3.97
CA LYS A 57 33.81 0.83 3.98
C LYS A 57 32.73 -0.26 3.72
N GLY A 58 31.44 0.09 3.66
CA GLY A 58 30.32 -0.82 3.34
C GLY A 58 29.94 -0.91 1.85
N GLU A 59 30.52 -0.09 0.98
CA GLU A 59 30.12 0.03 -0.42
C GLU A 59 30.31 -1.25 -1.25
N LYS A 60 31.43 -1.95 -1.06
CA LYS A 60 31.68 -3.25 -1.72
C LYS A 60 30.69 -4.35 -1.29
N LEU A 61 30.17 -4.28 -0.07
CA LEU A 61 29.17 -5.23 0.43
C LEU A 61 27.80 -4.96 -0.19
N VAL A 62 27.43 -3.69 -0.29
CA VAL A 62 26.23 -3.21 -0.97
C VAL A 62 26.21 -3.62 -2.45
N GLU A 63 27.31 -3.43 -3.17
CA GLU A 63 27.42 -3.85 -4.58
C GLU A 63 27.26 -5.36 -4.75
N ARG A 64 27.87 -6.17 -3.87
CA ARG A 64 27.74 -7.63 -3.91
C ARG A 64 26.31 -8.10 -3.62
N LEU A 65 25.61 -7.47 -2.67
CA LEU A 65 24.22 -7.80 -2.34
C LEU A 65 23.26 -7.46 -3.50
N LEU A 66 23.48 -6.33 -4.17
CA LEU A 66 22.70 -5.94 -5.34
C LEU A 66 22.99 -6.81 -6.56
N GLN A 67 24.24 -7.23 -6.73
CA GLN A 67 24.64 -8.16 -7.78
C GLN A 67 24.00 -9.53 -7.57
N SER A 68 24.03 -10.07 -6.34
CA SER A 68 23.36 -11.34 -5.99
C SER A 68 21.86 -11.30 -6.29
N ARG A 69 21.17 -10.21 -5.90
CA ARG A 69 19.73 -10.06 -6.21
C ARG A 69 19.42 -10.02 -7.70
N ARG A 70 20.33 -9.51 -8.53
CA ARG A 70 20.17 -9.50 -10.00
C ARG A 70 20.41 -10.87 -10.61
N GLU A 71 21.30 -11.67 -10.03
CA GLU A 71 21.58 -13.03 -10.46
C GLU A 71 20.41 -13.97 -10.10
N ASP A 72 19.80 -13.81 -8.92
CA ASP A 72 18.59 -14.54 -8.54
C ASP A 72 17.37 -14.19 -9.40
N GLN A 73 17.34 -12.96 -9.96
CA GLN A 73 16.28 -12.50 -10.86
C GLN A 73 16.56 -12.80 -12.34
N LYS A 74 17.72 -13.36 -12.69
CA LYS A 74 17.94 -13.82 -14.07
C LYS A 74 17.21 -15.14 -14.29
N PRO A 75 16.28 -15.23 -15.25
CA PRO A 75 15.76 -16.52 -15.67
C PRO A 75 16.92 -17.34 -16.25
N LEU A 76 17.02 -18.61 -15.85
CA LEU A 76 17.93 -19.57 -16.45
C LEU A 76 17.71 -19.59 -17.98
N PRO A 77 18.77 -19.60 -18.80
CA PRO A 77 18.59 -19.82 -20.23
C PRO A 77 18.05 -21.24 -20.42
N GLY A 78 16.87 -21.34 -21.04
CA GLY A 78 16.33 -22.59 -21.55
C GLY A 78 17.06 -23.07 -22.79
#